data_AF-A0A5K1BEX7-F1
#
_entry.id   AF-A0A5K1BEX7-F1
#
_cell.length_a   1.000
_cell.length_b   1.000
_cell.length_c   1.000
_cell.angle_alpha   90.00
_cell.angle_beta   90.00
_cell.angle_gamma   90.00
#
_symmetry.space_group_name_H-M   'P 1'
#
loop_
_entity.id
_entity.type
_entity.pdbx_description
1 polymer ?
#
loop_
_entity_poly.entity_id
_entity_poly.type
_entity_poly.pdbx_seq_one_letter_code
_entity_poly.pdbx_strand_id
1 'polypeptide(L)' 'YCVFVDAEHALDPALAEAIGVKTENLLLSQPDCGEQALSLVDTLIRSGSIDVVVVDS' A
#
# COMPACT_ATOMS: atom_id res chain seq x y z
N TYR A 1 -0.86 -0.40 11.44
CA TYR A 1 0.00 -0.18 10.26
C TYR A 1 -0.83 0.21 9.06
N CYS A 2 -0.27 0.99 8.13
CA CYS A 2 -0.91 1.34 6.86
C CYS A 2 -0.25 0.58 5.71
N VAL A 3 -1.05 0.20 4.72
CA VAL A 3 -0.60 -0.44 3.48
C VAL A 3 -1.00 0.43 2.31
N PHE A 4 -0.10 0.59 1.34
CA PHE A 4 -0.34 1.25 0.08
C PHE A 4 -0.05 0.29 -1.07
N VAL A 5 -1.06 0.00 -1.88
CA VAL A 5 -0.94 -0.83 -3.08
C VAL A 5 -0.91 0.11 -4.27
N ASP A 6 0.28 0.35 -4.79
CA ASP A 6 0.56 1.22 -5.93
C ASP A 6 0.49 0.39 -7.23
N ALA A 7 -0.73 0.21 -7.74
CA ALA A 7 -0.98 -0.50 -8.98
C ALA A 7 -0.57 0.34 -10.22
N GLU A 8 -0.53 1.66 -10.08
CA GLU A 8 -0.11 2.58 -11.15
C GLU A 8 1.42 2.76 -11.26
N HIS A 9 2.18 2.29 -10.26
CA HIS A 9 3.63 2.43 -10.15
C HIS A 9 4.06 3.91 -10.21
N ALA A 10 3.24 4.78 -9.60
CA ALA A 10 3.32 6.23 -9.73
C ALA A 10 3.58 6.95 -8.41
N LEU A 11 3.71 6.23 -7.29
CA LEU A 11 3.97 6.84 -5.99
C LEU A 11 5.34 7.55 -5.98
N ASP A 12 5.35 8.82 -5.57
CA ASP A 12 6.57 9.59 -5.25
C ASP A 12 6.81 9.58 -3.73
N PRO A 13 7.82 8.82 -3.23
CA PRO A 13 8.12 8.76 -1.80
C PRO A 13 8.53 10.11 -1.22
N ALA A 14 9.22 10.96 -2.00
CA ALA A 14 9.68 12.25 -1.51
C ALA A 14 8.50 13.21 -1.28
N LEU A 15 7.49 13.18 -2.16
CA LEU A 15 6.26 13.93 -1.96
C LEU A 15 5.47 13.40 -0.76
N ALA A 16 5.36 12.08 -0.63
CA ALA A 16 4.68 11.45 0.51
C ALA A 16 5.30 11.86 1.85
N GLU A 17 6.64 11.83 1.95
CA GLU A 17 7.37 12.30 3.13
C GLU A 17 7.12 13.80 3.39
N ALA A 18 7.13 14.63 2.34
CA ALA A 18 6.92 16.07 2.46
C ALA A 18 5.53 16.44 3.01
N ILE A 19 4.51 15.60 2.77
CA ILE A 19 3.15 15.78 3.33
C ILE A 19 2.94 15.06 4.67
N GLY A 20 3.99 14.47 5.25
CA GLY A 20 3.98 13.88 6.60
C GLY A 20 3.66 12.38 6.63
N VAL A 21 3.69 11.68 5.50
CA VAL A 21 3.64 10.21 5.48
C VAL A 21 4.96 9.66 6.03
N LYS A 22 4.85 8.71 6.96
CA LYS A 22 5.98 7.94 7.48
C LYS A 22 6.29 6.78 6.54
N THR A 23 6.96 7.06 5.43
CA THR A 23 7.26 6.10 4.35
C THR A 23 8.06 4.90 4.85
N GLU A 24 8.89 5.06 5.88
CA GLU A 24 9.65 3.98 6.51
C GLU A 24 8.78 2.94 7.22
N ASN A 25 7.56 3.33 7.60
CA ASN A 25 6.57 2.48 8.26
C ASN A 25 5.39 2.12 7.34
N LEU A 26 5.45 2.51 6.06
CA LEU A 26 4.42 2.25 5.08
C LEU A 26 4.73 0.94 4.35
N LEU A 27 3.80 -0.02 4.43
CA LEU A 27 3.90 -1.24 3.62
C LEU A 27 3.49 -0.91 2.19
N LEU A 28 4.47 -0.74 1.30
CA LEU A 28 4.28 -0.48 -0.12
C LEU A 28 4.27 -1.79 -0.92
N SER A 29 3.30 -1.97 -1.81
CA SER A 29 3.25 -3.06 -2.78
C SER A 29 3.00 -2.53 -4.18
N GLN A 30 3.75 -3.04 -5.16
CA GLN A 30 3.57 -2.75 -6.58
C GLN A 30 3.22 -4.05 -7.31
N PRO A 31 1.92 -4.37 -7.46
CA PRO A 31 1.49 -5.62 -8.09
C PRO A 31 1.66 -5.58 -9.61
N ASP A 32 1.83 -6.75 -10.21
CA ASP A 32 1.88 -6.99 -11.65
C ASP A 32 0.47 -7.07 -12.26
N CYS A 33 -0.55 -7.46 -11.47
CA CYS A 33 -1.95 -7.54 -11.89
C CYS A 33 -2.94 -7.34 -10.73
N GLY A 34 -4.21 -7.08 -11.07
CA GLY A 34 -5.27 -6.81 -10.09
C GLY A 34 -5.57 -8.00 -9.17
N GLU A 35 -5.49 -9.24 -9.66
CA GLU A 35 -5.69 -10.43 -8.85
C GLU A 35 -4.62 -10.57 -7.75
N GLN A 36 -3.37 -10.22 -8.07
CA GLN A 36 -2.28 -10.21 -7.11
C GLN A 36 -2.52 -9.12 -6.05
N ALA A 37 -2.94 -7.91 -6.47
CA ALA A 37 -3.30 -6.83 -5.58
C ALA A 37 -4.38 -7.26 -4.57
N LEU A 38 -5.49 -7.82 -5.06
CA LEU A 38 -6.61 -8.26 -4.23
C LEU A 38 -6.25 -9.44 -3.32
N SER A 39 -5.44 -10.38 -3.79
CA SER A 39 -4.95 -11.51 -2.98
C SER A 39 -4.08 -11.04 -1.81
N LEU A 40 -3.23 -10.04 -2.05
CA LEU A 40 -2.43 -9.40 -1.00
C LEU A 40 -3.34 -8.70 0.01
N VAL A 41 -4.30 -7.89 -0.46
CA VAL A 41 -5.24 -7.16 0.41
C VAL A 41 -6.04 -8.14 1.28
N ASP A 42 -6.57 -9.23 0.72
CA ASP A 42 -7.29 -10.25 1.49
C ASP A 42 -6.40 -10.85 2.60
N THR A 43 -5.17 -11.23 2.25
CA THR A 43 -4.20 -11.77 3.22
C THR A 43 -3.93 -10.78 4.35
N LEU A 44 -3.71 -9.51 4.01
CA LEU A 44 -3.38 -8.44 4.97
C LEU A 44 -4.57 -8.10 5.89
N ILE A 45 -5.79 -8.01 5.36
CA ILE A 45 -6.98 -7.76 6.18
C ILE A 45 -7.23 -8.93 7.14
N ARG A 46 -7.07 -10.18 6.68
CA ARG A 46 -7.23 -11.38 7.52
C ARG A 46 -6.19 -11.48 8.64
N SER A 47 -5.05 -10.79 8.53
CA SER A 47 -4.04 -10.73 9.59
C SER A 47 -4.49 -9.95 10.83
N GLY A 48 -5.51 -9.09 10.70
CA GLY A 48 -6.00 -8.21 11.78
C GLY A 48 -4.98 -7.16 12.26
N SER A 49 -3.85 -7.00 11.56
CA SER A 49 -2.72 -6.16 12.00
C SER A 49 -2.61 -4.83 11.25
N ILE A 50 -3.53 -4.59 10.30
CA ILE A 50 -3.55 -3.41 9.42
C ILE A 50 -4.76 -2.54 9.79
N ASP A 51 -4.52 -1.24 9.95
CA ASP A 51 -5.57 -0.27 10.31
C ASP A 51 -6.27 0.27 9.06
N VAL A 52 -5.50 0.53 8.00
CA VAL A 52 -5.96 1.11 6.73
C VAL A 52 -5.16 0.52 5.56
N VAL A 53 -5.88 0.22 4.47
CA VAL A 53 -5.31 -0.15 3.17
C VAL A 53 -5.78 0.88 2.14
N VAL A 54 -4.86 1.39 1.33
CA VAL A 54 -5.15 2.21 0.14
C VAL A 54 -4.70 1.44 -1.09
N VAL A 55 -5.52 1.45 -2.14
CA VAL A 55 -5.20 0.90 -3.46
C VAL A 55 -5.25 2.05 -4.46
N ASP A 56 -4.20 2.19 -5.26
CA ASP A 56 -3.96 3.30 -6.18
C ASP A 56 -3.57 2.76 -7.58
N SER A 57 -4.51 2.53 -8.50
CA SER A 57 -5.96 2.39 -8.27
C SER A 57 -6.40 0.93 -8.22
#